data_AF-A0A6A7C0N1-F1
#
_entry.id   AF-A0A6A7C0N1-F1
#
_cell.length_a   1.000
_cell.length_b   1.000
_cell.length_c   1.000
_cell.angle_alpha   90.00
_cell.angle_beta   90.00
_cell.angle_gamma   90.00
#
_symmetry.space_group_name_H-M   'P 1'
#
loop_
_entity.id
_entity.type
_entity.pdbx_description
1 polymer ?
#
loop_
_entity_poly.entity_id
_entity_poly.type
_entity_poly.pdbx_seq_one_letter_code
_entity_poly.pdbx_strand_id
1 'polypeptide(L)'
;MTSKQALSTLRYIPELSASQALSNLCPSSRPAVLRNHFPHLPAISKWFSPNRHGTSFLNIDYFTPFRETILPMEISSQDQFARGEQSLGFFIDASQQHNSHWRVYIAQAALSDLPSQLREDFRYYECHQAPLQNANLDPETMVLQAGRGDLYSTSLWLGRAPTYTPLHRDPNHNLFVQIAGQKKVRLCTPDSGRELFERVKGGKGTLRTEEDMMVGEQTEELEQIVWGQDNEIFLEAKLNPGDGLFIPLAWWHSIRSVREGMIGSVNWWFR
;
A
#
# COMPACT_ATOMS: atom_id res chain seq x y z
N MET A 1 24.88 24.70 26.02
CA MET A 1 25.49 23.50 25.43
C MET A 1 24.39 22.48 25.27
N THR A 2 24.07 22.20 24.02
CA THR A 2 22.82 21.61 23.52
C THR A 2 22.76 20.10 23.75
N SER A 3 21.57 19.63 24.13
CA SER A 3 21.22 18.22 24.33
C SER A 3 21.26 17.46 23.00
N LYS A 4 22.45 17.00 22.60
CA LYS A 4 22.60 15.84 21.74
C LYS A 4 22.63 14.61 22.65
N GLN A 5 21.46 14.09 23.01
CA GLN A 5 21.37 12.81 23.71
C GLN A 5 20.18 12.01 23.16
N ALA A 6 20.53 10.84 22.62
CA ALA A 6 19.68 9.70 22.26
C ALA A 6 18.72 9.83 21.05
N LEU A 7 19.27 9.74 19.84
CA LEU A 7 18.59 9.11 18.70
C LEU A 7 19.45 7.94 18.20
N SER A 8 19.65 6.94 19.04
CA SER A 8 19.91 5.58 18.56
C SER A 8 18.68 4.75 18.92
N THR A 9 18.22 3.90 17.99
CA THR A 9 17.35 2.71 18.21
C THR A 9 15.89 2.69 17.72
N LEU A 10 15.51 3.39 16.64
CA LEU A 10 14.31 2.97 15.87
C LEU A 10 14.61 2.96 14.36
N ARG A 11 15.07 1.80 13.86
CA ARG A 11 15.10 1.46 12.42
C ARG A 11 13.75 0.94 11.92
N TYR A 12 12.80 0.78 12.83
CA TYR A 12 11.47 0.27 12.56
C TYR A 12 10.44 1.37 12.74
N ILE A 13 9.42 1.35 11.90
CA ILE A 13 8.22 2.17 12.12
C ILE A 13 7.57 1.70 13.42
N PRO A 14 7.21 2.61 14.34
CA PRO A 14 6.57 2.24 15.61
C PRO A 14 5.23 1.55 15.37
N GLU A 15 4.92 0.55 16.18
CA GLU A 15 3.62 -0.12 16.18
C GLU A 15 2.68 0.58 17.17
N LEU A 16 1.41 0.74 16.78
CA LEU A 16 0.37 1.28 17.66
C LEU A 16 -0.50 0.17 18.20
N SER A 17 -0.94 0.31 19.46
CA SER A 17 -2.05 -0.48 19.96
C SER A 17 -3.35 -0.09 19.24
N ALA A 18 -4.33 -1.00 19.25
CA ALA A 18 -5.66 -0.71 18.69
C ALA A 18 -6.30 0.54 19.34
N SER A 19 -6.09 0.76 20.64
CA SER A 19 -6.60 1.93 21.36
C SER A 19 -5.92 3.25 20.97
N GLN A 20 -4.70 3.19 20.46
CA GLN A 20 -3.92 4.35 20.01
C GLN A 20 -4.13 4.64 18.53
N ALA A 21 -4.59 3.66 17.76
CA ALA A 21 -4.63 3.73 16.30
C ALA A 21 -5.38 4.98 15.82
N LEU A 22 -6.65 5.14 16.23
CA LEU A 22 -7.48 6.27 15.79
C LEU A 22 -6.89 7.64 16.16
N SER A 23 -6.43 7.82 17.40
CA SER A 23 -5.88 9.10 17.87
C SER A 23 -4.56 9.50 17.19
N ASN A 24 -3.86 8.53 16.59
CA ASN A 24 -2.59 8.75 15.89
C ASN A 24 -2.76 8.87 14.36
N LEU A 25 -3.97 8.74 13.81
CA LEU A 25 -4.26 9.11 12.42
C LEU A 25 -4.55 10.62 12.35
N CYS A 26 -3.57 11.45 12.69
CA CYS A 26 -3.74 12.90 12.67
C CYS A 26 -2.55 13.63 12.02
N PRO A 27 -2.72 14.90 11.61
CA PRO A 27 -1.71 15.61 10.82
C PRO A 27 -0.33 15.75 11.44
N SER A 28 -0.23 15.75 12.77
CA SER A 28 1.02 15.87 13.51
C SER A 28 1.71 14.53 13.79
N SER A 29 1.09 13.41 13.40
CA SER A 29 1.57 12.08 13.75
C SER A 29 2.70 11.59 12.86
N ARG A 30 3.55 10.73 13.44
CA ARG A 30 4.60 10.00 12.73
C ARG A 30 4.01 8.78 12.03
N PRO A 31 4.69 8.18 11.02
CA PRO A 31 4.27 6.92 10.46
C PRO A 31 4.16 5.86 11.53
N ALA A 32 3.17 5.00 11.42
CA ALA A 32 2.88 4.02 12.44
C ALA A 32 2.24 2.77 11.84
N VAL A 33 2.67 1.60 12.30
CA VAL A 33 2.08 0.31 11.89
C VAL A 33 0.91 -0.01 12.81
N LEU A 34 -0.24 -0.28 12.20
CA LEU A 34 -1.44 -0.78 12.87
C LEU A 34 -1.40 -2.31 12.74
N ARG A 35 -0.61 -2.95 13.61
CA ARG A 35 -0.33 -4.39 13.54
C ARG A 35 -1.61 -5.18 13.79
N ASN A 36 -1.97 -6.04 12.84
CA ASN A 36 -3.12 -6.95 12.92
C ASN A 36 -4.43 -6.23 13.32
N HIS A 37 -4.64 -5.01 12.81
CA HIS A 37 -5.83 -4.20 13.12
C HIS A 37 -7.00 -4.53 12.19
N PHE A 38 -6.72 -5.04 10.99
CA PHE A 38 -7.72 -5.40 9.98
C PHE A 38 -7.76 -6.89 9.62
N PRO A 39 -7.61 -7.85 10.57
CA PRO A 39 -7.43 -9.26 10.24
C PRO A 39 -8.68 -9.92 9.66
N HIS A 40 -9.85 -9.31 9.87
CA HIS A 40 -11.15 -9.87 9.52
C HIS A 40 -11.80 -9.20 8.32
N LEU A 41 -11.05 -8.39 7.55
CA LEU A 41 -11.57 -7.86 6.30
C LEU A 41 -11.98 -9.02 5.40
N PRO A 42 -13.27 -9.10 4.97
CA PRO A 42 -13.73 -10.21 4.14
C PRO A 42 -12.89 -10.42 2.88
N ALA A 43 -12.31 -9.36 2.31
CA ALA A 43 -11.42 -9.46 1.15
C ALA A 43 -10.24 -10.42 1.40
N ILE A 44 -9.69 -10.46 2.62
CA ILE A 44 -8.54 -11.31 2.96
C ILE A 44 -8.89 -12.78 2.80
N SER A 45 -10.07 -13.20 3.27
CA SER A 45 -10.48 -14.61 3.29
C SER A 45 -11.31 -15.03 2.08
N LYS A 46 -12.06 -14.11 1.47
CA LYS A 46 -12.88 -14.39 0.28
C LYS A 46 -12.05 -14.33 -1.00
N TRP A 47 -11.17 -13.34 -1.15
CA TRP A 47 -10.45 -13.12 -2.41
C TRP A 47 -9.23 -14.03 -2.53
N PHE A 48 -8.73 -14.56 -1.41
CA PHE A 48 -7.48 -15.31 -1.40
C PHE A 48 -7.60 -16.63 -0.65
N SER A 49 -7.01 -17.66 -1.23
CA SER A 49 -6.78 -18.93 -0.55
C SER A 49 -5.34 -18.98 -0.03
N PRO A 50 -5.12 -19.19 1.28
CA PRO A 50 -3.78 -19.36 1.82
C PRO A 50 -3.21 -20.75 1.47
N ASN A 51 -1.91 -20.83 1.16
CA ASN A 51 -1.17 -22.10 1.06
C ASN A 51 -0.31 -22.33 2.31
N ARG A 52 0.12 -23.58 2.52
CA ARG A 52 0.95 -24.07 3.65
C ARG A 52 2.26 -23.29 3.87
N HIS A 53 2.73 -22.53 2.87
CA HIS A 53 3.96 -21.74 2.93
C HIS A 53 3.75 -20.22 3.02
N GLY A 54 2.50 -19.75 3.23
CA GLY A 54 2.19 -18.31 3.31
C GLY A 54 2.10 -17.59 1.97
N THR A 55 2.10 -18.33 0.86
CA THR A 55 1.81 -17.83 -0.48
C THR A 55 0.30 -17.70 -0.67
N SER A 56 -0.17 -16.53 -1.08
CA SER A 56 -1.58 -16.27 -1.38
C SER A 56 -1.88 -16.56 -2.86
N PHE A 57 -3.02 -17.18 -3.14
CA PHE A 57 -3.56 -17.40 -4.49
C PHE A 57 -4.93 -16.73 -4.62
N LEU A 58 -5.25 -16.24 -5.82
CA LEU A 58 -6.55 -15.64 -6.09
C LEU A 58 -7.65 -16.69 -6.05
N ASN A 59 -8.78 -16.40 -5.40
CA ASN A 59 -9.97 -17.22 -5.41
C ASN A 59 -10.76 -16.98 -6.70
N ILE A 60 -10.43 -17.73 -7.75
CA ILE A 60 -10.99 -17.54 -9.09
C ILE A 60 -12.52 -17.68 -9.09
N ASP A 61 -13.06 -18.64 -8.35
CA ASP A 61 -14.51 -18.88 -8.29
C ASP A 61 -15.25 -17.67 -7.72
N TYR A 62 -14.66 -17.01 -6.70
CA TYR A 62 -15.24 -15.81 -6.12
C TYR A 62 -15.25 -14.62 -7.08
N PHE A 63 -14.23 -14.48 -7.93
CA PHE A 63 -14.15 -13.41 -8.92
C PHE A 63 -14.90 -13.68 -10.23
N THR A 64 -15.24 -14.95 -10.50
CA THR A 64 -15.86 -15.37 -11.77
C THR A 64 -17.14 -14.59 -12.14
N PRO A 65 -18.04 -14.28 -11.19
CA PRO A 65 -19.23 -13.47 -11.48
C PRO A 65 -18.92 -12.03 -11.94
N PHE A 66 -17.71 -11.52 -11.66
CA PHE A 66 -17.30 -10.13 -11.90
C PHE A 66 -16.31 -9.98 -13.06
N ARG A 67 -16.10 -11.03 -13.87
CA ARG A 67 -15.09 -11.04 -14.94
C ARG A 67 -15.19 -9.87 -15.92
N GLU A 68 -16.39 -9.38 -16.19
CA GLU A 68 -16.63 -8.28 -17.13
C GLU A 68 -16.35 -6.88 -16.54
N THR A 69 -16.04 -6.77 -15.24
CA THR A 69 -15.69 -5.48 -14.63
C THR A 69 -14.40 -4.94 -15.25
N ILE A 70 -14.46 -3.71 -15.77
CA ILE A 70 -13.31 -3.02 -16.35
C ILE A 70 -12.60 -2.23 -15.26
N LEU A 71 -11.29 -2.43 -15.11
CA LEU A 71 -10.44 -1.75 -14.14
C LEU A 71 -9.13 -1.26 -14.78
N PRO A 72 -8.50 -0.21 -14.22
CA PRO A 72 -7.18 0.22 -14.64
C PRO A 72 -6.12 -0.83 -14.29
N MET A 73 -5.26 -1.12 -15.25
CA MET A 73 -4.18 -2.09 -15.12
C MET A 73 -2.86 -1.57 -15.72
N GLU A 74 -1.77 -1.98 -15.08
CA GLU A 74 -0.42 -1.89 -15.57
C GLU A 74 0.01 -3.25 -16.12
N ILE A 75 0.52 -3.25 -17.36
CA ILE A 75 1.05 -4.43 -18.03
C ILE A 75 2.52 -4.15 -18.32
N SER A 76 3.41 -4.99 -17.80
CA SER A 76 4.86 -4.78 -17.91
C SER A 76 5.63 -6.05 -18.25
N SER A 77 6.73 -5.88 -18.97
CA SER A 77 7.71 -6.93 -19.26
C SER A 77 9.06 -6.29 -19.56
N GLN A 78 10.08 -6.56 -18.74
CA GLN A 78 11.45 -6.03 -18.88
C GLN A 78 11.45 -4.51 -19.14
N ASP A 79 11.56 -4.08 -20.40
CA ASP A 79 11.64 -2.67 -20.82
C ASP A 79 10.32 -2.12 -21.38
N GLN A 80 9.26 -2.94 -21.42
CA GLN A 80 7.95 -2.57 -21.91
C GLN A 80 6.99 -2.33 -20.75
N PHE A 81 6.25 -1.22 -20.85
CA PHE A 81 5.24 -0.83 -19.89
C PHE A 81 4.06 -0.19 -20.62
N ALA A 82 2.86 -0.62 -20.26
CA ALA A 82 1.62 -0.04 -20.74
C ALA A 82 0.63 0.13 -19.58
N ARG A 83 -0.15 1.21 -19.64
CA ARG A 83 -1.31 1.45 -18.79
C ARG A 83 -2.56 1.44 -19.64
N GLY A 84 -3.61 0.82 -19.15
CA GLY A 84 -4.90 0.80 -19.83
C GLY A 84 -5.98 0.13 -19.00
N GLU A 85 -7.20 0.20 -19.49
CA GLU A 85 -8.35 -0.46 -18.86
C GLU A 85 -8.54 -1.87 -19.42
N GLN A 86 -8.69 -2.86 -18.54
CA GLN A 86 -8.94 -4.25 -18.91
C GLN A 86 -9.95 -4.91 -17.98
N SER A 87 -10.53 -6.02 -18.43
CA SER A 87 -11.53 -6.75 -17.64
C SER A 87 -10.88 -7.54 -16.50
N LEU A 88 -11.59 -7.73 -15.39
CA LEU A 88 -11.17 -8.62 -14.31
C LEU A 88 -10.90 -10.04 -14.84
N GLY A 89 -11.63 -10.49 -15.87
CA GLY A 89 -11.39 -11.73 -16.58
C GLY A 89 -9.97 -11.82 -17.16
N PHE A 90 -9.52 -10.76 -17.83
CA PHE A 90 -8.14 -10.67 -18.34
C PHE A 90 -7.11 -10.80 -17.21
N PHE A 91 -7.33 -10.11 -16.09
CA PHE A 91 -6.46 -10.22 -14.92
C PHE A 91 -6.44 -11.63 -14.32
N ILE A 92 -7.61 -12.26 -14.16
CA ILE A 92 -7.74 -13.63 -13.63
C ILE A 92 -6.97 -14.62 -14.51
N ASP A 93 -7.13 -14.52 -15.82
CA ASP A 93 -6.49 -15.43 -16.77
C ASP A 93 -4.96 -15.21 -16.78
N ALA A 94 -4.51 -13.96 -16.74
CA ALA A 94 -3.08 -13.62 -16.61
C ALA A 94 -2.48 -14.09 -15.28
N SER A 95 -3.24 -14.01 -14.17
CA SER A 95 -2.76 -14.39 -12.84
C SER A 95 -2.46 -15.89 -12.68
N GLN A 96 -2.99 -16.71 -13.58
CA GLN A 96 -2.77 -18.16 -13.63
C GLN A 96 -1.53 -18.54 -14.46
N GLN A 97 -0.99 -17.62 -15.27
CA GLN A 97 0.16 -17.89 -16.12
C GLN A 97 1.48 -17.65 -15.36
N HIS A 98 1.94 -18.66 -14.63
CA HIS A 98 3.13 -18.57 -13.77
C HIS A 98 4.45 -18.35 -14.52
N ASN A 99 4.53 -18.69 -15.82
CA ASN A 99 5.74 -18.60 -16.64
C ASN A 99 5.69 -17.49 -17.68
N SER A 100 4.76 -16.54 -17.56
CA SER A 100 4.72 -15.39 -18.47
C SER A 100 5.84 -14.40 -18.15
N HIS A 101 6.46 -13.85 -19.19
CA HIS A 101 7.35 -12.69 -19.06
C HIS A 101 6.56 -11.40 -18.78
N TRP A 102 5.24 -11.41 -19.05
CA TRP A 102 4.33 -10.32 -18.77
C TRP A 102 3.79 -10.38 -17.35
N ARG A 103 3.74 -9.22 -16.72
CA ARG A 103 3.13 -8.98 -15.42
C ARG A 103 1.93 -8.08 -15.59
N VAL A 104 0.82 -8.46 -14.98
CA VAL A 104 -0.42 -7.67 -14.94
C VAL A 104 -0.68 -7.26 -13.49
N TYR A 105 -0.93 -5.98 -13.28
CA TYR A 105 -1.16 -5.39 -11.98
C TYR A 105 -2.36 -4.45 -12.05
N ILE A 106 -3.42 -4.75 -11.32
CA ILE A 106 -4.49 -3.77 -11.07
C ILE A 106 -3.86 -2.68 -10.22
N ALA A 107 -3.85 -1.46 -10.76
CA ALA A 107 -3.16 -0.33 -10.16
C ALA A 107 -4.11 0.86 -10.09
N GLN A 108 -4.16 1.51 -8.93
CA GLN A 108 -4.99 2.70 -8.69
C GLN A 108 -6.49 2.52 -8.99
N ALA A 109 -7.03 1.30 -8.88
CA ALA A 109 -8.45 1.06 -9.10
C ALA A 109 -9.26 1.59 -7.91
N ALA A 110 -10.14 2.58 -8.10
CA ALA A 110 -10.93 3.11 -7.00
C ALA A 110 -11.91 2.05 -6.49
N LEU A 111 -12.15 1.99 -5.17
CA LEU A 111 -13.13 1.03 -4.62
C LEU A 111 -14.55 1.30 -5.12
N SER A 112 -14.84 2.54 -5.53
CA SER A 112 -16.10 2.93 -6.18
C SER A 112 -16.32 2.25 -7.54
N ASP A 113 -15.25 1.85 -8.22
CA ASP A 113 -15.29 1.25 -9.55
C ASP A 113 -15.51 -0.26 -9.47
N LEU A 114 -15.33 -0.84 -8.28
CA LEU A 114 -15.63 -2.24 -8.01
C LEU A 114 -17.15 -2.46 -7.93
N PRO A 115 -17.65 -3.64 -8.37
CA PRO A 115 -18.97 -4.12 -8.05
C PRO A 115 -19.26 -4.05 -6.55
N SER A 116 -20.51 -3.76 -6.18
CA SER A 116 -20.90 -3.56 -4.77
C SER A 116 -20.48 -4.72 -3.87
N GLN A 117 -20.65 -5.97 -4.32
CA GLN A 117 -20.25 -7.16 -3.55
C GLN A 117 -18.74 -7.20 -3.24
N LEU A 118 -17.89 -6.81 -4.20
CA LEU A 118 -16.45 -6.71 -3.98
C LEU A 118 -16.08 -5.50 -3.11
N ARG A 119 -16.82 -4.40 -3.21
CA ARG A 119 -16.61 -3.21 -2.39
C ARG A 119 -16.93 -3.45 -0.91
N GLU A 120 -18.01 -4.18 -0.61
CA GLU A 120 -18.42 -4.53 0.75
C GLU A 120 -17.40 -5.42 1.47
N ASP A 121 -16.51 -6.10 0.74
CA ASP A 121 -15.45 -6.91 1.34
C ASP A 121 -14.35 -6.10 2.04
N PHE A 122 -14.40 -4.77 1.93
CA PHE A 122 -13.56 -3.83 2.67
C PHE A 122 -14.25 -3.25 3.90
N ARG A 123 -15.45 -3.73 4.24
CA ARG A 123 -16.24 -3.34 5.41
C ARG A 123 -16.41 -4.51 6.38
N TYR A 124 -16.66 -4.19 7.64
CA TYR A 124 -17.16 -5.18 8.60
C TYR A 124 -18.70 -5.20 8.53
N TYR A 125 -19.28 -6.38 8.31
CA TYR A 125 -20.70 -6.53 7.96
C TYR A 125 -21.70 -6.07 9.04
N GLU A 126 -21.32 -5.92 10.31
CA GLU A 126 -22.24 -5.49 11.37
C GLU A 126 -21.51 -4.74 12.49
N CYS A 127 -21.66 -3.41 12.55
CA CYS A 127 -21.36 -2.64 13.75
C CYS A 127 -22.63 -2.20 14.52
N HIS A 128 -23.81 -2.70 14.13
CA HIS A 128 -25.09 -2.18 14.64
C HIS A 128 -25.50 -2.72 16.02
N GLN A 129 -24.75 -3.63 16.66
CA GLN A 129 -25.14 -4.17 17.98
C GLN A 129 -24.02 -4.37 19.02
N ALA A 130 -22.78 -3.98 18.74
CA ALA A 130 -21.75 -3.88 19.78
C ALA A 130 -21.37 -2.41 19.93
N PRO A 131 -21.30 -1.84 21.16
CA PRO A 131 -20.74 -0.51 21.32
C PRO A 131 -19.33 -0.55 20.73
N LEU A 132 -19.14 0.20 19.65
CA LEU A 132 -17.88 0.37 18.95
C LEU A 132 -16.84 0.88 19.95
N GLN A 133 -16.15 -0.06 20.59
CA GLN A 133 -14.86 0.24 21.18
C GLN A 133 -13.93 0.45 19.98
N ASN A 134 -13.12 1.51 20.00
CA ASN A 134 -12.21 1.98 18.94
C ASN A 134 -11.31 0.92 18.27
N ALA A 135 -11.35 -0.34 18.71
CA ALA A 135 -10.52 -1.44 18.27
C ALA A 135 -11.02 -2.22 17.04
N ASN A 136 -12.28 -2.05 16.61
CA ASN A 136 -12.88 -2.86 15.53
C ASN A 136 -13.51 -2.01 14.41
N LEU A 137 -12.87 -0.90 14.03
CA LEU A 137 -13.31 -0.12 12.88
C LEU A 137 -12.75 -0.71 11.58
N ASP A 138 -13.54 -0.77 10.53
CA ASP A 138 -13.00 -0.99 9.19
C ASP A 138 -12.18 0.24 8.75
N PRO A 139 -11.30 0.10 7.74
CA PRO A 139 -10.37 1.16 7.36
C PRO A 139 -11.03 2.51 7.03
N GLU A 140 -12.18 2.50 6.35
CA GLU A 140 -12.83 3.76 5.97
C GLU A 140 -13.52 4.41 7.17
N THR A 141 -14.23 3.62 7.98
CA THR A 141 -14.83 4.16 9.20
C THR A 141 -13.77 4.76 10.12
N MET A 142 -12.61 4.11 10.22
CA MET A 142 -11.47 4.64 10.96
C MET A 142 -10.96 5.97 10.39
N VAL A 143 -10.82 6.06 9.06
CA VAL A 143 -10.39 7.27 8.36
C VAL A 143 -11.40 8.41 8.51
N LEU A 144 -12.70 8.13 8.40
CA LEU A 144 -13.78 9.12 8.56
C LEU A 144 -13.89 9.65 10.00
N GLN A 145 -13.40 8.90 10.99
CA GLN A 145 -13.31 9.35 12.38
C GLN A 145 -11.96 10.00 12.72
N ALA A 146 -11.01 9.97 11.80
CA ALA A 146 -9.66 10.53 11.96
C ALA A 146 -9.53 11.88 11.26
N GLY A 147 -8.54 12.69 11.66
CA GLY A 147 -8.27 13.97 11.00
C GLY A 147 -9.49 14.91 10.94
N ARG A 148 -9.85 15.36 9.72
CA ARG A 148 -11.08 16.12 9.45
C ARG A 148 -12.26 15.24 9.06
N GLY A 149 -12.07 13.93 8.96
CA GLY A 149 -13.07 12.96 8.54
C GLY A 149 -13.40 13.01 7.05
N ASP A 150 -12.50 13.54 6.22
CA ASP A 150 -12.69 13.67 4.77
C ASP A 150 -11.89 12.60 4.02
N LEU A 151 -12.60 11.60 3.49
CA LEU A 151 -12.02 10.60 2.59
C LEU A 151 -11.87 11.20 1.19
N TYR A 152 -10.62 11.42 0.78
CA TYR A 152 -10.30 12.00 -0.52
C TYR A 152 -10.39 10.99 -1.66
N SER A 153 -9.77 9.83 -1.50
CA SER A 153 -9.78 8.77 -2.52
C SER A 153 -9.43 7.41 -1.94
N THR A 154 -9.72 6.35 -2.71
CA THR A 154 -9.30 4.99 -2.40
C THR A 154 -8.62 4.37 -3.62
N SER A 155 -7.75 3.37 -3.40
CA SER A 155 -7.19 2.58 -4.50
C SER A 155 -6.86 1.16 -4.08
N LEU A 156 -7.36 0.21 -4.85
CA LEU A 156 -6.95 -1.18 -4.84
C LEU A 156 -5.70 -1.36 -5.69
N TRP A 157 -4.76 -2.12 -5.14
CA TRP A 157 -3.56 -2.58 -5.81
C TRP A 157 -3.48 -4.09 -5.71
N LEU A 158 -3.49 -4.79 -6.84
CA LEU A 158 -3.58 -6.24 -6.86
C LEU A 158 -2.82 -6.86 -8.05
N GLY A 159 -1.92 -7.79 -7.76
CA GLY A 159 -1.27 -8.61 -8.78
C GLY A 159 -0.28 -9.58 -8.20
N ARG A 160 0.62 -10.10 -9.04
CA ARG A 160 1.60 -11.10 -8.63
C ARG A 160 2.93 -10.45 -8.29
N ALA A 161 3.61 -10.99 -7.28
CA ALA A 161 4.98 -10.63 -7.02
C ALA A 161 5.91 -11.01 -8.21
N PRO A 162 6.98 -10.24 -8.45
CA PRO A 162 7.38 -9.06 -7.69
C PRO A 162 6.59 -7.80 -8.10
N THR A 163 6.19 -7.01 -7.09
CA THR A 163 5.61 -5.67 -7.26
C THR A 163 6.54 -4.64 -6.64
N TYR A 164 6.71 -3.49 -7.30
CA TYR A 164 7.56 -2.41 -6.83
C TYR A 164 6.90 -1.06 -7.08
N THR A 165 6.93 -0.20 -6.07
CA THR A 165 6.54 1.21 -6.14
C THR A 165 7.76 2.04 -5.72
N PRO A 166 8.33 2.86 -6.63
CA PRO A 166 9.48 3.71 -6.34
C PRO A 166 9.24 4.69 -5.21
N LEU A 167 10.32 5.32 -4.75
CA LEU A 167 10.26 6.32 -3.70
C LEU A 167 9.45 7.54 -4.17
N HIS A 168 8.32 7.83 -3.54
CA HIS A 168 7.47 8.98 -3.88
C HIS A 168 6.82 9.54 -2.61
N ARG A 169 5.98 10.58 -2.74
CA ARG A 169 5.18 11.13 -1.65
C ARG A 169 3.78 11.46 -2.12
N ASP A 170 2.82 11.33 -1.20
CA ASP A 170 1.42 11.60 -1.47
C ASP A 170 1.00 13.03 -1.10
N PRO A 171 -0.04 13.58 -1.74
CA PRO A 171 -0.57 14.91 -1.43
C PRO A 171 -1.52 14.95 -0.22
N ASN A 172 -1.86 13.79 0.38
CA ASN A 172 -2.75 13.66 1.54
C ASN A 172 -2.19 12.63 2.54
N HIS A 173 -2.79 12.52 3.73
CA HIS A 173 -2.54 11.37 4.61
C HIS A 173 -3.03 10.09 3.95
N ASN A 174 -2.42 8.96 4.27
CA ASN A 174 -2.75 7.67 3.65
C ASN A 174 -2.78 6.58 4.72
N LEU A 175 -3.90 5.85 4.78
CA LEU A 175 -3.97 4.56 5.46
C LEU A 175 -3.79 3.47 4.42
N PHE A 176 -2.63 2.81 4.46
CA PHE A 176 -2.32 1.66 3.62
C PHE A 176 -2.67 0.38 4.38
N VAL A 177 -3.45 -0.52 3.79
CA VAL A 177 -3.79 -1.83 4.40
C VAL A 177 -3.37 -2.96 3.48
N GLN A 178 -2.62 -3.92 4.02
CA GLN A 178 -2.22 -5.13 3.29
C GLN A 178 -3.32 -6.18 3.39
N ILE A 179 -3.74 -6.76 2.26
CA ILE A 179 -4.81 -7.78 2.21
C ILE A 179 -4.36 -9.14 1.67
N ALA A 180 -3.26 -9.19 0.91
CA ALA A 180 -2.71 -10.45 0.38
C ALA A 180 -1.19 -10.39 0.28
N GLY A 181 -0.49 -11.48 0.60
CA GLY A 181 0.96 -11.53 0.58
C GLY A 181 1.64 -10.53 1.51
N GLN A 182 2.95 -10.33 1.33
CA GLN A 182 3.75 -9.45 2.19
C GLN A 182 4.43 -8.34 1.39
N LYS A 183 4.27 -7.10 1.87
CA LYS A 183 5.01 -5.94 1.38
C LYS A 183 5.97 -5.43 2.44
N LYS A 184 7.10 -4.91 1.99
CA LYS A 184 8.08 -4.18 2.78
C LYS A 184 8.02 -2.72 2.36
N VAL A 185 7.99 -1.83 3.33
CA VAL A 185 7.89 -0.39 3.13
C VAL A 185 9.10 0.26 3.77
N ARG A 186 9.73 1.19 3.06
CA ARG A 186 10.73 2.12 3.60
C ARG A 186 10.21 3.54 3.48
N LEU A 187 10.27 4.31 4.57
CA LEU A 187 9.86 5.71 4.59
C LEU A 187 10.94 6.60 5.18
N CYS A 188 11.00 7.85 4.73
CA CYS A 188 11.81 8.88 5.35
C CYS A 188 11.02 10.19 5.49
N THR A 189 11.55 11.10 6.31
CA THR A 189 10.90 12.38 6.57
C THR A 189 10.79 13.21 5.28
N PRO A 190 9.84 14.17 5.22
CA PRO A 190 9.70 15.07 4.07
C PRO A 190 11.00 15.76 3.66
N ASP A 191 11.80 16.21 4.63
CA ASP A 191 13.07 16.91 4.40
C ASP A 191 14.15 15.97 3.86
N SER A 192 14.37 14.82 4.51
CA SER A 192 15.39 13.85 4.07
C SER A 192 15.09 13.28 2.69
N GLY A 193 13.82 13.00 2.39
CA GLY A 193 13.43 12.51 1.07
C GLY A 193 13.54 13.60 -0.01
N ARG A 194 13.27 14.86 0.32
CA ARG A 194 13.48 15.98 -0.61
C ARG A 194 14.95 16.17 -0.94
N GLU A 195 15.81 16.21 0.07
CA GLU A 195 17.26 16.33 -0.11
C GLU A 195 17.80 15.17 -0.97
N LEU A 196 17.36 13.94 -0.68
CA LEU A 196 17.71 12.77 -1.48
C LEU A 196 17.26 12.91 -2.94
N PHE A 197 16.00 13.29 -3.17
CA PHE A 197 15.45 13.44 -4.51
C PHE A 197 16.16 14.54 -5.30
N GLU A 198 16.40 15.70 -4.69
CA GLU A 198 17.10 16.82 -5.32
C GLU A 198 18.55 16.46 -5.68
N ARG A 199 19.23 15.72 -4.80
CA ARG A 199 20.59 15.22 -5.03
C ARG A 199 20.66 14.30 -6.25
N VAL A 200 19.74 13.34 -6.37
CA VAL A 200 19.76 12.36 -7.48
C VAL A 200 19.24 12.98 -8.79
N LYS A 201 18.25 13.87 -8.73
CA LYS A 201 17.68 14.53 -9.93
C LYS A 201 18.42 15.82 -10.35
N GLY A 202 19.52 16.18 -9.68
CA GLY A 202 20.36 17.32 -10.06
C GLY A 202 19.65 18.69 -10.02
N GLY A 203 18.66 18.87 -9.13
CA GLY A 203 17.98 20.15 -8.90
C GLY A 203 17.08 20.67 -10.04
N LYS A 204 16.80 19.89 -11.09
CA LYS A 204 15.98 20.31 -12.25
C LYS A 204 14.63 19.59 -12.42
N GLY A 205 14.29 18.69 -11.49
CA GLY A 205 13.02 17.94 -11.55
C GLY A 205 11.86 18.70 -10.89
N THR A 206 10.73 18.85 -11.59
CA THR A 206 9.47 19.18 -10.93
C THR A 206 9.04 18.03 -10.02
N LEU A 207 8.75 18.31 -8.76
CA LEU A 207 8.21 17.34 -7.78
C LEU A 207 6.78 16.95 -8.20
N ARG A 208 6.63 15.97 -9.09
CA ARG A 208 5.32 15.58 -9.63
C ARG A 208 5.14 14.07 -9.59
N THR A 209 4.27 13.64 -8.67
CA THR A 209 3.50 12.39 -8.65
C THR A 209 4.26 11.06 -8.86
N GLU A 210 3.59 9.93 -8.64
CA GLU A 210 4.16 8.58 -8.86
C GLU A 210 4.66 8.36 -10.30
N GLU A 211 4.13 9.14 -11.26
CA GLU A 211 4.31 8.96 -12.70
C GLU A 211 5.68 9.40 -13.24
N ASP A 212 6.26 10.49 -12.72
CA ASP A 212 7.54 11.02 -13.23
C ASP A 212 8.76 10.23 -12.71
N MET A 213 8.54 9.20 -11.89
CA MET A 213 9.59 8.48 -11.15
C MET A 213 9.86 7.05 -11.63
N MET A 214 9.11 6.56 -12.64
CA MET A 214 9.11 5.15 -13.04
C MET A 214 10.15 4.78 -14.12
N VAL A 215 10.95 5.71 -14.68
CA VAL A 215 11.79 5.41 -15.86
C VAL A 215 13.17 6.11 -15.81
N GLY A 216 14.24 5.34 -16.03
CA GLY A 216 15.61 5.81 -16.31
C GLY A 216 16.67 5.47 -15.25
N GLU A 217 17.95 5.72 -15.56
CA GLU A 217 19.12 5.42 -14.68
C GLU A 217 18.99 6.03 -13.27
N GLN A 218 18.39 7.22 -13.17
CA GLN A 218 18.15 7.90 -11.89
C GLN A 218 17.16 7.15 -10.99
N THR A 219 16.25 6.35 -11.58
CA THR A 219 15.33 5.49 -10.83
C THR A 219 16.05 4.30 -10.24
N GLU A 220 17.02 3.72 -10.95
CA GLU A 220 17.87 2.63 -10.44
C GLU A 220 18.77 3.11 -9.30
N GLU A 221 19.39 4.30 -9.43
CA GLU A 221 20.20 4.87 -8.34
C GLU A 221 19.36 5.11 -7.08
N LEU A 222 18.15 5.69 -7.22
CA LEU A 222 17.22 5.84 -6.10
C LEU A 222 16.83 4.50 -5.50
N GLU A 223 16.54 3.48 -6.31
CA GLU A 223 16.24 2.15 -5.83
C GLU A 223 17.40 1.56 -5.03
N GLN A 224 18.65 1.69 -5.50
CA GLN A 224 19.83 1.21 -4.78
C GLN A 224 20.05 1.93 -3.45
N ILE A 225 19.82 3.25 -3.41
CA ILE A 225 19.91 4.02 -2.16
C ILE A 225 18.81 3.61 -1.17
N VAL A 226 17.60 3.34 -1.69
CA VAL A 226 16.44 2.98 -0.87
C VAL A 226 16.51 1.53 -0.42
N TRP A 227 16.99 0.58 -1.23
CA TRP A 227 16.84 -0.86 -1.01
C TRP A 227 18.14 -1.68 -1.03
N GLY A 228 19.26 -1.12 -1.48
CA GLY A 228 20.53 -1.82 -1.65
C GLY A 228 21.32 -2.01 -0.37
N GLN A 229 21.65 -0.92 0.33
CA GLN A 229 22.36 -0.94 1.61
C GLN A 229 21.46 -0.45 2.75
N ASP A 230 21.87 -0.73 3.99
CA ASP A 230 21.23 -0.12 5.16
C ASP A 230 21.53 1.38 5.17
N ASN A 231 20.48 2.18 5.19
CA ASN A 231 20.56 3.63 5.16
C ASN A 231 19.72 4.22 6.30
N GLU A 232 20.38 4.99 7.17
CA GLU A 232 19.83 5.47 8.43
C GLU A 232 18.68 6.48 8.27
N ILE A 233 18.51 7.04 7.07
CA ILE A 233 17.40 7.97 6.79
C ILE A 233 16.05 7.26 6.71
N PHE A 234 16.03 5.95 6.47
CA PHE A 234 14.80 5.18 6.25
C PHE A 234 14.37 4.43 7.51
N LEU A 235 13.10 4.61 7.86
CA LEU A 235 12.33 3.72 8.72
C LEU A 235 11.76 2.58 7.87
N GLU A 236 11.68 1.38 8.46
CA GLU A 236 11.25 0.19 7.73
C GLU A 236 10.11 -0.53 8.44
N ALA A 237 9.17 -1.06 7.66
CA ALA A 237 8.19 -2.04 8.15
C ALA A 237 7.96 -3.15 7.15
N LYS A 238 7.61 -4.33 7.68
CA LYS A 238 7.06 -5.44 6.92
C LYS A 238 5.59 -5.59 7.30
N LEU A 239 4.72 -5.62 6.30
CA LEU A 239 3.28 -5.70 6.44
C LEU A 239 2.78 -7.07 5.97
N ASN A 240 1.96 -7.70 6.80
CA ASN A 240 1.23 -8.94 6.54
C ASN A 240 -0.23 -8.64 6.25
N PRO A 241 -1.00 -9.59 5.68
CA PRO A 241 -2.45 -9.42 5.55
C PRO A 241 -3.09 -9.06 6.90
N GLY A 242 -3.89 -8.01 6.91
CA GLY A 242 -4.54 -7.45 8.11
C GLY A 242 -3.73 -6.34 8.82
N ASP A 243 -2.49 -6.09 8.41
CA ASP A 243 -1.72 -4.95 8.91
C ASP A 243 -2.10 -3.66 8.17
N GLY A 244 -2.26 -2.59 8.94
CA GLY A 244 -2.33 -1.22 8.43
C GLY A 244 -1.01 -0.47 8.59
N LEU A 245 -0.80 0.56 7.80
CA LEU A 245 0.29 1.51 7.91
C LEU A 245 -0.27 2.91 7.69
N PHE A 246 -0.16 3.76 8.70
CA PHE A 246 -0.41 5.18 8.56
C PHE A 246 0.83 5.85 7.96
N ILE A 247 0.64 6.52 6.82
CA ILE A 247 1.65 7.32 6.13
C ILE A 247 1.20 8.79 6.21
N PRO A 248 1.88 9.63 7.00
CA PRO A 248 1.49 11.03 7.11
C PRO A 248 1.78 11.79 5.81
N LEU A 249 1.05 12.89 5.62
CA LEU A 249 1.22 13.80 4.49
C LEU A 249 2.71 14.11 4.22
N ALA A 250 3.08 14.08 2.94
CA ALA A 250 4.41 14.41 2.43
C ALA A 250 5.55 13.49 2.87
N TRP A 251 5.29 12.42 3.63
CA TRP A 251 6.32 11.41 3.90
C TRP A 251 6.68 10.66 2.62
N TRP A 252 7.98 10.55 2.39
CA TRP A 252 8.50 9.81 1.26
C TRP A 252 8.48 8.33 1.57
N HIS A 253 8.07 7.51 0.62
CA HIS A 253 7.94 6.08 0.82
C HIS A 253 8.13 5.28 -0.47
N SER A 254 8.71 4.10 -0.32
CA SER A 254 8.85 3.09 -1.37
C SER A 254 8.39 1.74 -0.83
N ILE A 255 7.79 0.94 -1.72
CA ILE A 255 7.13 -0.30 -1.35
C ILE A 255 7.54 -1.41 -2.30
N ARG A 256 7.88 -2.59 -1.78
CA ARG A 256 8.12 -3.79 -2.59
C ARG A 256 7.55 -5.06 -1.98
N SER A 257 7.16 -6.02 -2.80
CA SER A 257 6.77 -7.36 -2.35
C SER A 257 7.97 -8.14 -1.81
N VAL A 258 7.76 -9.02 -0.81
CA VAL A 258 8.84 -9.79 -0.16
C VAL A 258 8.87 -11.27 -0.57
N ARG A 259 7.78 -11.82 -1.10
CA ARG A 259 7.66 -13.24 -1.48
C ARG A 259 6.83 -13.39 -2.74
N GLU A 260 6.92 -14.57 -3.35
CA GLU A 260 6.07 -14.98 -4.46
C GLU A 260 4.59 -15.10 -4.06
N GLY A 261 3.72 -15.05 -5.07
CA GLY A 261 2.27 -15.20 -4.93
C GLY A 261 1.49 -13.93 -5.25
N MET A 262 0.20 -13.95 -4.92
CA MET A 262 -0.65 -12.77 -4.99
C MET A 262 -0.27 -11.76 -3.91
N ILE A 263 -0.16 -10.51 -4.31
CA ILE A 263 0.10 -9.35 -3.48
C ILE A 263 -1.07 -8.39 -3.65
N GLY A 264 -1.71 -8.03 -2.54
CA GLY A 264 -2.86 -7.13 -2.53
C GLY A 264 -2.74 -6.11 -1.41
N SER A 265 -3.04 -4.85 -1.71
CA SER A 265 -3.15 -3.77 -0.73
C SER A 265 -4.18 -2.74 -1.16
N VAL A 266 -4.70 -1.98 -0.21
CA VAL A 266 -5.65 -0.89 -0.45
C VAL A 266 -5.20 0.36 0.29
N ASN A 267 -5.39 1.50 -0.36
CA ASN A 267 -5.10 2.81 0.19
C ASN A 267 -6.39 3.58 0.43
N TRP A 268 -6.42 4.34 1.52
CA TRP A 268 -7.41 5.37 1.81
C TRP A 268 -6.67 6.67 2.04
N TRP A 269 -6.75 7.60 1.10
CA TRP A 269 -6.21 8.94 1.26
C TRP A 269 -7.23 9.87 1.89
N PHE A 270 -6.80 10.67 2.86
CA PHE A 270 -7.71 11.48 3.67
C PHE A 270 -7.07 12.77 4.22
N ARG A 271 -7.91 13.66 4.73
CA ARG A 271 -7.54 14.99 5.23
C ARG A 271 -7.99 15.25 6.67
#